data_AF-A0A3G2J8D7-F1
#
_entry.id   AF-A0A3G2J8D7-F1
#
_cell.length_a   1.000
_cell.length_b   1.000
_cell.length_c   1.000
_cell.angle_alpha   90.00
_cell.angle_beta   90.00
_cell.angle_gamma   90.00
#
_symmetry.space_group_name_H-M   'P 1'
#
loop_
_entity.id
_entity.type
_entity.pdbx_description
1 polymer ?
#
loop_
_entity_poly.entity_id
_entity_poly.type
_entity_poly.pdbx_seq_one_letter_code
_entity_poly.pdbx_strand_id
1 'polypeptide(L)'
;MWPTPPGALHVRPLPREATASYLTRLAAAYHLSATQLLDGLHITATGTPTGPPATDIHLSNEAARRLSDFTRIPPAHLARALPRRPPPAAIGTAGTAIARWQPVQPAVQPLPACTACTAHRAPHQAVAAWIHPAPDLPRALICTRHQQASSDPRQRTPLDIRSLPELTHARRTTRRSPTAASLSWASTITTRWYDHHQHLHQRWHTRLHRLRTANPHLASGPASPALTCRSLITYPETLTLATALDRLPPHPLTRTQQTAFLHDLADRLHLPRLAPADHDLLWQRLATR
;
A
#
# COMPACT_ATOMS: atom_id res chain seq x y z
N MET A 1 -35.99 5.41 -7.13
CA MET A 1 -36.04 4.11 -7.81
C MET A 1 -34.66 3.85 -8.41
N TRP A 2 -34.05 2.69 -8.20
CA TRP A 2 -32.72 2.41 -8.74
C TRP A 2 -32.77 2.28 -10.27
N PRO A 3 -31.83 2.86 -11.02
CA PRO A 3 -31.80 2.76 -12.48
C PRO A 3 -31.50 1.33 -12.97
N THR A 4 -30.95 0.48 -12.11
CA THR A 4 -30.63 -0.93 -12.38
C THR A 4 -30.87 -1.73 -11.11
N PRO A 5 -31.34 -3.00 -11.19
CA PRO A 5 -31.61 -3.79 -9.99
C PRO A 5 -30.40 -3.92 -9.06
N PRO A 6 -30.58 -3.83 -7.74
CA PRO A 6 -29.52 -4.05 -6.77
C PRO A 6 -28.76 -5.36 -7.00
N GLY A 7 -27.43 -5.26 -7.07
CA GLY A 7 -26.52 -6.39 -7.25
C GLY A 7 -26.38 -6.90 -8.69
N ALA A 8 -27.08 -6.30 -9.67
CA ALA A 8 -26.98 -6.69 -11.07
C ALA A 8 -25.62 -6.34 -11.68
N LEU A 9 -25.02 -5.22 -11.28
CA LEU A 9 -23.69 -4.82 -11.70
C LEU A 9 -22.69 -5.39 -10.69
N HIS A 10 -22.09 -6.53 -11.05
CA HIS A 10 -21.21 -7.32 -10.19
C HIS A 10 -19.85 -6.65 -9.90
N VAL A 11 -19.86 -5.57 -9.13
CA VAL A 11 -18.65 -4.87 -8.66
C VAL A 11 -18.13 -5.55 -7.40
N ARG A 12 -17.04 -6.32 -7.55
CA ARG A 12 -16.39 -7.04 -6.45
C ARG A 12 -15.28 -6.17 -5.83
N PRO A 13 -15.17 -6.07 -4.50
CA PRO A 13 -14.08 -5.36 -3.86
C PRO A 13 -12.76 -6.10 -4.08
N LEU A 14 -11.67 -5.35 -4.12
CA LEU A 14 -10.30 -5.87 -4.06
C LEU A 14 -9.91 -6.15 -2.60
N PRO A 15 -9.01 -7.10 -2.33
CA PRO A 15 -8.48 -7.28 -0.98
C PRO A 15 -7.83 -6.00 -0.47
N ARG A 16 -8.26 -5.55 0.70
CA ARG A 16 -7.79 -4.33 1.39
C ARG A 16 -8.09 -3.03 0.64
N GLU A 17 -9.11 -3.02 -0.23
CA GLU A 17 -9.56 -1.82 -0.92
C GLU A 17 -10.10 -0.78 0.08
N ALA A 18 -9.71 0.47 -0.07
CA ALA A 18 -10.28 1.57 0.72
C ALA A 18 -11.80 1.60 0.54
N THR A 19 -12.54 1.82 1.61
CA THR A 19 -14.02 1.75 1.55
C THR A 19 -14.56 2.82 0.58
N ALA A 20 -13.98 4.01 0.59
CA ALA A 20 -14.28 5.09 -0.34
C ALA A 20 -13.98 4.73 -1.80
N SER A 21 -12.91 3.97 -2.06
CA SER A 21 -12.58 3.47 -3.39
C SER A 21 -13.65 2.50 -3.89
N TYR A 22 -14.03 1.54 -3.04
CA TYR A 22 -15.06 0.56 -3.39
C TYR A 22 -16.41 1.23 -3.66
N LEU A 23 -16.84 2.16 -2.80
CA LEU A 23 -18.10 2.90 -3.01
C LEU A 23 -18.06 3.76 -4.26
N THR A 24 -16.93 4.42 -4.57
CA THR A 24 -16.79 5.19 -5.81
C THR A 24 -16.95 4.29 -7.04
N ARG A 25 -16.29 3.12 -7.05
CA ARG A 25 -16.40 2.15 -8.15
C ARG A 25 -17.81 1.57 -8.28
N LEU A 26 -18.43 1.25 -7.15
CA LEU A 26 -19.80 0.73 -7.11
C LEU A 26 -20.79 1.79 -7.60
N ALA A 27 -20.73 3.01 -7.08
CA ALA A 27 -21.59 4.11 -7.49
C ALA A 27 -21.44 4.41 -8.99
N ALA A 28 -20.19 4.48 -9.47
CA ALA A 28 -19.91 4.72 -10.88
C ALA A 28 -20.58 3.66 -11.76
N ALA A 29 -20.49 2.37 -11.42
CA ALA A 29 -21.14 1.31 -12.19
C ALA A 29 -22.65 1.56 -12.37
N TYR A 30 -23.33 2.11 -11.36
CA TYR A 30 -24.75 2.48 -11.44
C TYR A 30 -25.00 3.91 -11.98
N HIS A 31 -23.98 4.57 -12.52
CA HIS A 31 -23.99 5.96 -12.96
C HIS A 31 -24.38 6.97 -11.86
N LEU A 32 -23.96 6.70 -10.63
CA LEU A 32 -24.21 7.51 -9.45
C LEU A 32 -22.90 8.08 -8.90
N SER A 33 -23.01 9.18 -8.16
CA SER A 33 -21.97 9.60 -7.21
C SER A 33 -22.02 8.75 -5.93
N ALA A 34 -20.92 8.72 -5.18
CA ALA A 34 -20.88 8.01 -3.89
C ALA A 34 -21.96 8.53 -2.91
N THR A 35 -22.23 9.84 -2.91
CA THR A 35 -23.30 10.44 -2.09
C THR A 35 -24.67 9.93 -2.51
N GLN A 36 -24.99 9.95 -3.81
CA GLN A 36 -26.27 9.45 -4.33
C GLN A 36 -26.48 7.96 -4.02
N LEU A 37 -25.42 7.15 -4.09
CA LEU A 37 -25.48 5.75 -3.69
C LEU A 37 -25.82 5.60 -2.19
N LEU A 38 -25.14 6.36 -1.32
CA LEU A 38 -25.38 6.30 0.13
C LEU A 38 -26.80 6.77 0.48
N ASP A 39 -27.28 7.84 -0.14
CA ASP A 39 -28.64 8.36 0.04
C ASP A 39 -29.68 7.33 -0.41
N GLY A 40 -29.48 6.67 -1.56
CA GLY A 40 -30.35 5.61 -2.05
C GLY A 40 -30.39 4.37 -1.15
N LEU A 41 -29.32 4.13 -0.37
CA LEU A 41 -29.26 3.09 0.67
C LEU A 41 -29.81 3.56 2.02
N HIS A 42 -30.33 4.78 2.09
CA HIS A 42 -30.79 5.45 3.31
C HIS A 42 -29.69 5.52 4.39
N ILE A 43 -28.44 5.68 3.98
CA ILE A 43 -27.27 5.83 4.86
C ILE A 43 -26.97 7.31 5.03
N THR A 44 -27.11 7.83 6.25
CA THR A 44 -26.78 9.22 6.54
C THR A 44 -25.27 9.42 6.53
N ALA A 45 -24.76 10.13 5.53
CA ALA A 45 -23.35 10.46 5.40
C ALA A 45 -23.01 11.80 6.07
N THR A 46 -21.88 11.85 6.79
CA THR A 46 -21.35 13.07 7.42
C THR A 46 -19.89 13.29 7.04
N GLY A 47 -19.40 14.52 7.19
CA GLY A 47 -18.04 14.91 6.80
C GLY A 47 -17.91 15.20 5.29
N THR A 48 -16.72 15.64 4.87
CA THR A 48 -16.49 16.13 3.52
C THR A 48 -15.81 15.07 2.65
N PRO A 49 -16.44 14.60 1.55
CA PRO A 49 -15.79 13.72 0.60
C PRO A 49 -14.83 14.52 -0.30
N THR A 50 -13.54 14.21 -0.24
CA THR A 50 -12.55 14.68 -1.24
C THR A 50 -12.09 13.56 -2.18
N GLY A 51 -12.53 12.32 -1.93
CA GLY A 51 -12.17 11.11 -2.66
C GLY A 51 -10.84 10.51 -2.23
N PRO A 52 -10.59 9.23 -2.58
CA PRO A 52 -9.29 8.62 -2.37
C PRO A 52 -8.21 9.32 -3.23
N PRO A 53 -6.97 9.41 -2.74
CA PRO A 53 -6.46 8.77 -1.52
C PRO A 53 -6.62 9.62 -0.25
N ALA A 54 -7.11 10.86 -0.36
CA ALA A 54 -7.05 11.84 0.72
C ALA A 54 -8.13 11.65 1.80
N THR A 55 -9.28 11.09 1.44
CA THR A 55 -10.36 10.74 2.38
C THR A 55 -10.78 9.29 2.21
N ASP A 56 -11.19 8.69 3.32
CA ASP A 56 -11.85 7.39 3.36
C ASP A 56 -13.16 7.51 4.16
N ILE A 57 -14.00 6.48 4.11
CA ILE A 57 -15.32 6.47 4.73
C ILE A 57 -15.47 5.30 5.69
N HIS A 58 -15.95 5.62 6.89
CA HIS A 58 -16.27 4.64 7.91
C HIS A 58 -17.77 4.38 7.93
N LEU A 59 -18.15 3.11 7.89
CA LEU A 59 -19.55 2.66 7.92
C LEU A 59 -19.90 2.14 9.31
N SER A 60 -21.09 2.49 9.83
CA SER A 60 -21.69 1.77 10.95
C SER A 60 -21.99 0.31 10.56
N ASN A 61 -22.25 -0.56 11.54
CA ASN A 61 -22.62 -1.95 11.27
C ASN A 61 -23.89 -2.04 10.41
N GLU A 62 -24.86 -1.19 10.67
CA GLU A 62 -26.10 -1.11 9.91
C GLU A 62 -25.86 -0.61 8.48
N ALA A 63 -25.01 0.40 8.28
CA ALA A 63 -24.63 0.85 6.94
C ALA A 63 -23.89 -0.24 6.15
N ALA A 64 -22.99 -0.98 6.80
CA ALA A 64 -22.29 -2.12 6.19
C ALA A 64 -23.24 -3.27 5.82
N ARG A 65 -24.28 -3.52 6.64
CA ARG A 65 -25.33 -4.49 6.34
C ARG A 65 -26.15 -4.09 5.11
N ARG A 66 -26.60 -2.83 5.02
CA ARG A 66 -27.32 -2.33 3.84
C ARG A 66 -26.49 -2.41 2.57
N LEU A 67 -25.20 -2.12 2.66
CA LEU A 67 -24.26 -2.29 1.55
C LEU A 67 -24.13 -3.77 1.14
N SER A 68 -24.04 -4.68 2.11
CA SER A 68 -24.06 -6.13 1.86
C SER A 68 -25.33 -6.55 1.12
N ASP A 69 -26.50 -6.13 1.61
CA ASP A 69 -27.80 -6.47 1.04
C ASP A 69 -27.92 -5.95 -0.40
N PHE A 70 -27.50 -4.71 -0.65
CA PHE A 70 -27.49 -4.10 -1.99
C PHE A 70 -26.55 -4.81 -2.96
N THR A 71 -25.33 -5.12 -2.53
CA THR A 71 -24.30 -5.74 -3.39
C THR A 71 -24.47 -7.25 -3.54
N ARG A 72 -25.30 -7.87 -2.68
CA ARG A 72 -25.41 -9.33 -2.50
C ARG A 72 -24.07 -9.99 -2.17
N ILE A 73 -23.16 -9.26 -1.52
CA ILE A 73 -21.87 -9.78 -1.05
C ILE A 73 -21.98 -10.02 0.45
N PRO A 74 -21.69 -11.24 0.95
CA PRO A 74 -21.78 -11.55 2.37
C PRO A 74 -21.01 -10.56 3.26
N PRO A 75 -21.53 -10.15 4.44
CA PRO A 75 -20.89 -9.18 5.31
C PRO A 75 -19.45 -9.57 5.70
N ALA A 76 -19.20 -10.86 5.89
CA ALA A 76 -17.86 -11.38 6.19
C ALA A 76 -16.86 -11.16 5.04
N HIS A 77 -17.32 -11.23 3.79
CA HIS A 77 -16.48 -10.96 2.62
C HIS A 77 -16.18 -9.47 2.50
N LEU A 78 -17.18 -8.60 2.69
CA LEU A 78 -16.97 -7.16 2.73
C LEU A 78 -16.03 -6.75 3.87
N ALA A 79 -16.20 -7.30 5.07
CA ALA A 79 -15.34 -7.01 6.22
C ALA A 79 -13.87 -7.43 6.00
N ARG A 80 -13.64 -8.52 5.27
CA ARG A 80 -12.30 -8.98 4.92
C ARG A 80 -11.66 -8.13 3.81
N ALA A 81 -12.46 -7.70 2.83
CA ALA A 81 -11.97 -6.95 1.68
C ALA A 81 -11.78 -5.47 1.98
N LEU A 82 -12.66 -4.87 2.79
CA LEU A 82 -12.63 -3.44 3.14
C LEU A 82 -12.02 -3.30 4.54
N PRO A 83 -10.77 -2.83 4.66
CA PRO A 83 -10.09 -2.78 5.95
C PRO A 83 -10.83 -1.80 6.85
N ARG A 84 -11.48 -2.34 7.87
CA ARG A 84 -12.14 -1.54 8.90
C ARG A 84 -11.07 -0.98 9.82
N ARG A 85 -10.75 0.30 9.69
CA ARG A 85 -10.27 1.03 10.87
C ARG A 85 -11.42 1.04 11.87
N PRO A 86 -11.19 0.73 13.16
CA PRO A 86 -12.24 0.78 14.15
C PRO A 86 -12.92 2.15 14.04
N PRO A 87 -14.22 2.20 13.74
CA PRO A 87 -14.90 3.47 13.68
C PRO A 87 -14.75 4.15 15.05
N PRO A 88 -14.70 5.49 15.11
CA PRO A 88 -14.87 6.19 16.38
C PRO A 88 -16.09 5.61 17.11
N ALA A 89 -16.00 5.42 18.43
CA ALA A 89 -17.04 4.72 19.22
C ALA A 89 -18.47 5.23 18.94
N ALA A 90 -18.62 6.52 18.62
CA ALA A 90 -19.88 7.16 18.23
C ALA A 90 -20.57 6.60 16.97
N ILE A 91 -19.88 5.82 16.13
CA ILE A 91 -20.42 5.29 14.85
C ILE A 91 -20.53 3.76 14.89
N GLY A 92 -19.65 3.08 15.64
CA GLY A 92 -19.53 1.62 15.60
C GLY A 92 -20.74 0.85 16.16
N THR A 93 -21.47 1.44 17.11
CA THR A 93 -22.60 0.80 17.81
C THR A 93 -23.95 1.42 17.49
N ALA A 94 -24.00 2.40 16.58
CA ALA A 94 -25.26 3.05 16.21
C ALA A 94 -26.21 2.02 15.56
N GLY A 95 -27.44 1.91 16.07
CA GLY A 95 -28.52 1.15 15.43
C GLY A 95 -29.02 1.78 14.13
N THR A 96 -28.48 2.95 13.77
CA THR A 96 -28.79 3.70 12.56
C THR A 96 -27.70 3.53 11.49
N ALA A 97 -28.11 3.60 10.23
CA ALA A 97 -27.21 3.54 9.09
C ALA A 97 -26.47 4.88 8.94
N ILE A 98 -25.24 4.95 9.43
CA ILE A 98 -24.42 6.16 9.38
C ILE A 98 -23.11 5.86 8.65
N ALA A 99 -22.67 6.82 7.84
CA ALA A 99 -21.35 6.84 7.26
C ALA A 99 -20.63 8.16 7.61
N ARG A 100 -19.31 8.11 7.79
CA ARG A 100 -18.50 9.31 8.05
C ARG A 100 -17.25 9.34 7.20
N TRP A 101 -17.12 10.40 6.40
CA TRP A 101 -15.91 10.74 5.68
C TRP A 101 -14.85 11.28 6.64
N GLN A 102 -13.62 10.80 6.52
CA GLN A 102 -12.48 11.21 7.34
C GLN A 102 -11.22 11.38 6.50
N PRO A 103 -10.40 12.41 6.78
CA PRO A 103 -9.08 12.54 6.17
C PRO A 103 -8.17 11.36 6.52
N VAL A 104 -7.43 10.87 5.54
CA VAL A 104 -6.43 9.82 5.71
C VAL A 104 -5.05 10.45 5.77
N GLN A 105 -4.32 10.17 6.85
CA GLN A 105 -2.97 10.66 7.04
C GLN A 105 -2.03 10.18 5.92
N PRO A 106 -1.15 11.03 5.36
CA PRO A 106 -0.32 10.69 4.21
C PRO A 106 0.44 9.36 4.31
N ALA A 107 0.96 9.04 5.50
CA ALA A 107 1.71 7.81 5.75
C ALA A 107 0.89 6.52 5.53
N VAL A 108 -0.42 6.58 5.68
CA VAL A 108 -1.34 5.42 5.64
C VAL A 108 -2.36 5.51 4.50
N GLN A 109 -2.22 6.52 3.64
CA GLN A 109 -3.03 6.67 2.45
C GLN A 109 -2.96 5.40 1.59
N PRO A 110 -4.07 4.99 0.96
CA PRO A 110 -4.07 3.85 0.06
C PRO A 110 -3.27 4.18 -1.21
N LEU A 111 -2.83 3.15 -1.91
CA LEU A 111 -2.07 3.25 -3.15
C LEU A 111 -2.93 2.76 -4.34
N PRO A 112 -2.71 3.27 -5.56
CA PRO A 112 -3.39 2.76 -6.74
C PRO A 112 -3.22 1.25 -6.89
N ALA A 113 -4.30 0.57 -7.20
CA ALA A 113 -4.30 -0.85 -7.49
C ALA A 113 -3.88 -1.11 -8.93
N CYS A 114 -3.51 -2.36 -9.21
CA CYS A 114 -3.33 -2.85 -10.57
C CYS A 114 -4.59 -2.63 -11.41
N THR A 115 -4.45 -2.01 -12.59
CA THR A 115 -5.58 -1.67 -13.47
C THR A 115 -6.23 -2.93 -14.03
N ALA A 116 -5.46 -3.93 -14.42
CA ALA A 116 -5.99 -5.20 -14.92
C ALA A 116 -6.75 -6.00 -13.84
N CYS A 117 -6.24 -6.03 -12.60
CA CYS A 117 -6.97 -6.62 -11.47
C CYS A 117 -8.28 -5.88 -11.17
N THR A 118 -8.25 -4.56 -11.29
CA THR A 118 -9.42 -3.69 -11.05
C THR A 118 -10.49 -3.92 -12.12
N ALA A 119 -10.09 -3.91 -13.40
CA ALA A 119 -10.98 -4.17 -14.53
C ALA A 119 -11.65 -5.56 -14.43
N HIS A 120 -10.89 -6.59 -14.03
CA HIS A 120 -11.46 -7.92 -13.82
C HIS A 120 -12.52 -7.97 -12.69
N ARG A 121 -12.46 -7.05 -11.73
CA ARG A 121 -13.37 -6.98 -10.58
C ARG A 121 -14.53 -5.99 -10.77
N ALA A 122 -14.46 -5.13 -11.78
CA ALA A 122 -15.52 -4.20 -12.19
C ALA A 122 -15.48 -4.04 -13.72
N PRO A 123 -16.08 -4.98 -14.47
CA PRO A 123 -15.96 -4.99 -15.93
C PRO A 123 -16.71 -3.83 -16.61
N HIS A 124 -17.67 -3.22 -15.90
CA HIS A 124 -18.58 -2.23 -16.48
C HIS A 124 -18.02 -0.80 -16.48
N GLN A 125 -16.96 -0.51 -15.70
CA GLN A 125 -16.36 0.82 -15.71
C GLN A 125 -14.91 0.86 -15.21
N ALA A 126 -14.08 1.63 -15.91
CA ALA A 126 -12.66 1.81 -15.64
C ALA A 126 -12.39 2.87 -14.54
N VAL A 127 -13.00 2.71 -13.37
CA VAL A 127 -12.69 3.54 -12.21
C VAL A 127 -11.51 2.94 -11.44
N ALA A 128 -10.47 3.75 -11.18
CA ALA A 128 -9.29 3.32 -10.45
C ALA A 128 -9.66 2.84 -9.03
N ALA A 129 -9.00 1.77 -8.59
CA ALA A 129 -9.12 1.30 -7.22
C ALA A 129 -7.91 1.70 -6.39
N TRP A 130 -8.12 1.88 -5.09
CA TRP A 130 -7.11 2.25 -4.12
C TRP A 130 -7.07 1.25 -2.98
N ILE A 131 -5.90 0.68 -2.69
CA ILE A 131 -5.71 -0.40 -1.72
C ILE A 131 -4.78 0.07 -0.60
N HIS A 132 -5.12 -0.26 0.64
CA HIS A 132 -4.21 -0.05 1.77
C HIS A 132 -3.07 -1.08 1.74
N PRO A 133 -1.80 -0.65 1.66
CA PRO A 133 -0.66 -1.55 1.73
C PRO A 133 -0.68 -2.39 3.00
N ALA A 134 -0.11 -3.59 2.94
CA ALA A 134 0.01 -4.47 4.10
C ALA A 134 0.97 -3.90 5.13
N PRO A 135 0.62 -3.92 6.44
CA PRO A 135 1.45 -3.30 7.48
C PRO A 135 2.78 -4.02 7.69
N ASP A 136 2.87 -5.27 7.25
CA ASP A 136 3.98 -6.20 7.35
C ASP A 136 4.88 -6.20 6.10
N LEU A 137 4.67 -5.26 5.17
CA LEU A 137 5.40 -5.17 3.92
C LEU A 137 5.84 -3.73 3.65
N PRO A 138 6.99 -3.51 2.97
CA PRO A 138 7.38 -2.16 2.56
C PRO A 138 6.22 -1.49 1.84
N ARG A 139 6.07 -0.17 2.02
CA ARG A 139 4.92 0.60 1.54
C ARG A 139 4.91 0.72 0.01
N ALA A 140 4.63 -0.38 -0.65
CA ALA A 140 4.47 -0.55 -2.08
C ALA A 140 3.48 -1.69 -2.35
N LEU A 141 2.68 -1.54 -3.40
CA LEU A 141 1.85 -2.60 -3.95
C LEU A 141 2.56 -3.14 -5.19
N ILE A 142 2.78 -4.46 -5.25
CA ILE A 142 3.39 -5.12 -6.42
C ILE A 142 2.44 -6.21 -6.90
N CYS A 143 1.88 -6.02 -8.09
CA CYS A 143 1.12 -7.05 -8.80
C CYS A 143 2.07 -7.89 -9.65
N THR A 144 2.43 -9.07 -9.15
CA THR A 144 3.33 -10.00 -9.85
C THR A 144 2.71 -10.66 -11.09
N ARG A 145 1.37 -10.63 -11.20
CA ARG A 145 0.65 -11.18 -12.36
C ARG A 145 0.69 -10.23 -13.57
N HIS A 146 0.42 -8.95 -13.35
CA HIS A 146 0.33 -7.96 -14.41
C HIS A 146 1.54 -7.02 -14.48
N GLN A 147 2.56 -7.26 -13.65
CA GLN A 147 3.81 -6.50 -13.62
C GLN A 147 3.57 -4.99 -13.44
N GLN A 148 2.70 -4.67 -12.48
CA GLN A 148 2.34 -3.30 -12.12
C GLN A 148 2.65 -3.03 -10.65
N ALA A 149 3.05 -1.80 -10.31
CA ALA A 149 3.30 -1.42 -8.93
C ALA A 149 2.91 0.02 -8.61
N SER A 150 2.73 0.29 -7.32
CA SER A 150 2.52 1.64 -6.80
C SER A 150 3.25 1.81 -5.47
N SER A 151 3.80 2.99 -5.22
CA SER A 151 4.56 3.30 -3.99
C SER A 151 4.15 4.62 -3.35
N ASP A 152 3.49 5.51 -4.09
CA ASP A 152 3.15 6.85 -3.61
C ASP A 152 1.69 7.17 -3.95
N PRO A 153 0.89 7.70 -3.01
CA PRO A 153 -0.52 8.03 -3.25
C PRO A 153 -0.73 9.15 -4.28
N ARG A 154 0.31 9.95 -4.57
CA ARG A 154 0.27 10.99 -5.62
C ARG A 154 0.34 10.38 -7.03
N GLN A 155 0.78 9.12 -7.16
CA GLN A 155 0.66 8.37 -8.40
C GLN A 155 -0.83 8.08 -8.62
N ARG A 156 -1.39 8.50 -9.76
CA ARG A 156 -2.80 8.20 -10.11
C ARG A 156 -2.95 6.87 -10.83
N THR A 157 -1.88 6.44 -11.47
CA THR A 157 -1.80 5.19 -12.25
C THR A 157 -0.68 4.33 -11.68
N PRO A 158 -0.88 3.00 -11.58
CA PRO A 158 0.22 2.11 -11.26
C PRO A 158 1.26 2.12 -12.38
N LEU A 159 2.51 1.91 -12.01
CA LEU A 159 3.68 1.90 -12.89
C LEU A 159 3.87 0.51 -13.49
N ASP A 160 4.27 0.45 -14.76
CA ASP A 160 4.81 -0.76 -15.37
C ASP A 160 6.20 -1.04 -14.79
N ILE A 161 6.39 -2.25 -14.25
CA ILE A 161 7.64 -2.70 -13.63
C ILE A 161 8.30 -3.87 -14.37
N ARG A 162 7.89 -4.19 -15.60
CA ARG A 162 8.50 -5.27 -16.39
C ARG A 162 10.02 -5.09 -16.59
N SER A 163 10.49 -3.85 -16.61
CA SER A 163 11.92 -3.52 -16.71
C SER A 163 12.71 -3.75 -15.41
N LEU A 164 12.02 -4.08 -14.31
CA LEU A 164 12.55 -4.29 -12.96
C LEU A 164 12.11 -5.66 -12.38
N PRO A 165 12.53 -6.79 -12.98
CA PRO A 165 12.10 -8.12 -12.55
C PRO A 165 12.45 -8.42 -11.08
N GLU A 166 13.51 -7.80 -10.54
CA GLU A 166 13.93 -7.97 -9.16
C GLU A 166 12.85 -7.57 -8.14
N LEU A 167 11.94 -6.65 -8.48
CA LEU A 167 10.82 -6.25 -7.62
C LEU A 167 9.85 -7.41 -7.41
N THR A 168 9.50 -8.09 -8.51
CA THR A 168 8.60 -9.24 -8.45
C THR A 168 9.28 -10.47 -7.88
N HIS A 169 10.58 -10.64 -8.12
CA HIS A 169 11.36 -11.70 -7.51
C HIS A 169 11.39 -11.55 -5.99
N ALA A 170 11.79 -10.39 -5.46
CA ALA A 170 11.80 -10.11 -4.02
C ALA A 170 10.42 -10.32 -3.39
N ARG A 171 9.36 -9.89 -4.08
CA ARG A 171 7.98 -10.12 -3.63
C ARG A 171 7.62 -11.60 -3.53
N ARG A 172 8.06 -12.42 -4.48
CA ARG A 172 7.76 -13.86 -4.53
C ARG A 172 8.60 -14.68 -3.56
N THR A 173 9.87 -14.32 -3.35
CA THR A 173 10.79 -15.07 -2.49
C THR A 173 10.62 -14.78 -1.00
N THR A 174 9.89 -13.72 -0.67
CA THR A 174 9.53 -13.40 0.72
C THR A 174 8.50 -14.40 1.24
N ARG A 175 8.99 -15.47 1.88
CA ARG A 175 8.17 -16.53 2.47
C ARG A 175 7.51 -16.13 3.80
N ARG A 176 8.16 -15.24 4.55
CA ARG A 176 7.70 -14.73 5.84
C ARG A 176 7.75 -13.20 5.79
N SER A 177 6.63 -12.56 6.11
CA SER A 177 6.61 -11.11 6.24
C SER A 177 7.43 -10.67 7.45
N PRO A 178 8.29 -9.65 7.30
CA PRO A 178 9.02 -9.10 8.43
C PRO A 178 8.09 -8.53 9.49
N THR A 179 8.55 -8.47 10.74
CA THR A 179 7.84 -7.75 11.79
C THR A 179 7.72 -6.27 11.44
N ALA A 180 6.65 -5.60 11.90
CA ALA A 180 6.45 -4.17 11.67
C ALA A 180 7.63 -3.33 12.22
N ALA A 181 8.24 -3.75 13.33
CA ALA A 181 9.39 -3.09 13.92
C ALA A 181 10.64 -3.17 13.02
N SER A 182 11.00 -4.36 12.55
CA SER A 182 12.14 -4.54 11.65
C SER A 182 11.92 -3.86 10.30
N LEU A 183 10.69 -3.89 9.80
CA LEU A 183 10.34 -3.20 8.57
C LEU A 183 10.44 -1.67 8.73
N SER A 184 10.00 -1.12 9.86
CA SER A 184 10.14 0.30 10.17
C SER A 184 11.62 0.70 10.18
N TRP A 185 12.46 -0.05 10.89
CA TRP A 185 13.91 0.17 10.91
C TRP A 185 14.53 0.07 9.52
N ALA A 186 14.23 -0.99 8.77
CA ALA A 186 14.78 -1.18 7.44
C ALA A 186 14.35 -0.07 6.46
N SER A 187 13.10 0.40 6.56
CA SER A 187 12.59 1.51 5.73
C SER A 187 13.34 2.81 6.05
N THR A 188 13.57 3.10 7.32
CA THR A 188 14.34 4.28 7.74
C THR A 188 15.80 4.20 7.30
N ILE A 189 16.46 3.07 7.52
CA ILE A 189 17.86 2.84 7.12
C ILE A 189 18.02 2.99 5.61
N THR A 190 17.20 2.29 4.83
CA THR A 190 17.29 2.35 3.35
C THR A 190 16.91 3.72 2.79
N THR A 191 15.99 4.44 3.43
CA THR A 191 15.70 5.84 3.08
C THR A 191 16.91 6.73 3.32
N ARG A 192 17.58 6.60 4.49
CA ARG A 192 18.78 7.37 4.81
C ARG A 192 19.93 7.05 3.83
N TRP A 193 20.15 5.77 3.54
CA TRP A 193 21.14 5.36 2.54
C TRP A 193 20.85 5.94 1.16
N TYR A 194 19.58 6.01 0.76
CA TYR A 194 19.18 6.61 -0.52
C TYR A 194 19.45 8.12 -0.53
N ASP A 195 19.00 8.83 0.51
CA ASP A 195 19.10 10.29 0.61
C ASP A 195 20.58 10.76 0.72
N HIS A 196 21.47 9.91 1.23
CA HIS A 196 22.91 10.19 1.36
C HIS A 196 23.79 9.48 0.31
N HIS A 197 23.20 8.89 -0.74
CA HIS A 197 23.93 8.22 -1.83
C HIS A 197 24.89 7.10 -1.37
N GLN A 198 24.53 6.35 -0.34
CA GLN A 198 25.37 5.30 0.26
C GLN A 198 25.07 3.91 -0.34
N HIS A 199 26.07 3.02 -0.28
CA HIS A 199 26.09 1.56 -0.55
C HIS A 199 25.50 1.04 -1.88
N LEU A 200 24.28 1.45 -2.22
CA LEU A 200 23.42 0.93 -3.28
C LEU A 200 22.97 2.02 -4.27
N HIS A 201 23.48 3.24 -4.12
CA HIS A 201 23.04 4.41 -4.88
C HIS A 201 22.98 4.17 -6.40
N GLN A 202 24.06 3.65 -7.00
CA GLN A 202 24.08 3.39 -8.45
C GLN A 202 22.99 2.41 -8.88
N ARG A 203 22.76 1.35 -8.09
CA ARG A 203 21.71 0.36 -8.36
C ARG A 203 20.33 1.00 -8.35
N TRP A 204 20.03 1.81 -7.32
CA TRP A 204 18.75 2.51 -7.22
C TRP A 204 18.57 3.54 -8.33
N HIS A 205 19.62 4.27 -8.68
CA HIS A 205 19.60 5.22 -9.80
C HIS A 205 19.33 4.53 -11.14
N THR A 206 19.97 3.39 -11.41
CA THR A 206 19.69 2.57 -12.60
C THR A 206 18.24 2.10 -12.64
N ARG A 207 17.68 1.63 -11.51
CA ARG A 207 16.27 1.23 -11.44
C ARG A 207 15.33 2.40 -11.71
N LEU A 208 15.59 3.56 -11.10
CA LEU A 208 14.81 4.77 -11.32
C LEU A 208 14.84 5.18 -12.79
N HIS A 209 16.00 5.12 -13.44
CA HIS A 209 16.13 5.42 -14.86
C HIS A 209 15.27 4.47 -15.72
N ARG A 210 15.40 3.16 -15.52
CA ARG A 210 14.59 2.15 -16.24
C ARG A 210 13.09 2.33 -16.01
N LEU A 211 12.69 2.69 -14.80
CA LEU A 211 11.29 2.94 -14.46
C LEU A 211 10.74 4.18 -15.16
N ARG A 212 11.52 5.27 -15.20
CA ARG A 212 11.17 6.51 -15.93
C ARG A 212 11.03 6.26 -17.42
N THR A 213 11.94 5.48 -18.01
CA THR A 213 11.87 5.11 -19.43
C THR A 213 10.61 4.30 -19.75
N ALA A 214 10.23 3.35 -18.88
CA ALA A 214 9.02 2.55 -19.05
C ALA A 214 7.72 3.31 -18.73
N ASN A 215 7.79 4.42 -17.98
CA ASN A 215 6.63 5.18 -17.51
C ASN A 215 6.81 6.69 -17.76
N PRO A 216 6.67 7.17 -19.02
CA PRO A 216 6.88 8.58 -19.36
C PRO A 216 6.00 9.55 -18.57
N HIS A 217 4.80 9.12 -18.17
CA HIS A 217 3.86 9.92 -17.38
C HIS A 217 4.40 10.32 -16.00
N LEU A 218 5.47 9.68 -15.50
CA LEU A 218 6.15 10.09 -14.26
C LEU A 218 6.77 11.49 -14.36
N ALA A 219 7.16 11.94 -15.56
CA ALA A 219 7.79 13.24 -15.75
C ALA A 219 6.83 14.42 -15.59
N SER A 220 5.54 14.20 -15.85
CA SER A 220 4.49 15.23 -15.79
C SER A 220 3.77 15.28 -14.43
N GLY A 221 4.26 14.53 -13.45
CA GLY A 221 3.65 14.43 -12.12
C GLY A 221 3.91 15.66 -11.23
N PRO A 222 3.11 15.86 -10.18
CA PRO A 222 3.25 16.98 -9.25
C PRO A 222 4.48 16.88 -8.32
N ALA A 223 5.24 15.78 -8.40
CA ALA A 223 6.40 15.52 -7.56
C ALA A 223 7.48 14.80 -8.36
N SER A 224 8.74 15.00 -7.97
CA SER A 224 9.89 14.35 -8.61
C SER A 224 9.74 12.82 -8.64
N PRO A 225 10.08 12.16 -9.77
CA PRO A 225 10.12 10.69 -9.86
C PRO A 225 10.99 10.05 -8.77
N ALA A 226 12.09 10.70 -8.38
CA ALA A 226 12.95 10.21 -7.31
C ALA A 226 12.22 10.09 -5.98
N LEU A 227 11.32 11.04 -5.66
CA LEU A 227 10.55 11.01 -4.43
C LEU A 227 9.44 9.96 -4.49
N THR A 228 8.65 9.96 -5.57
CA THR A 228 7.46 9.10 -5.69
C THR A 228 7.81 7.62 -5.88
N CYS A 229 8.97 7.33 -6.48
CA CYS A 229 9.41 5.96 -6.74
C CYS A 229 10.37 5.41 -5.67
N ARG A 230 10.78 6.21 -4.67
CA ARG A 230 11.81 5.83 -3.68
C ARG A 230 11.53 4.47 -3.03
N SER A 231 10.35 4.33 -2.41
CA SER A 231 9.97 3.08 -1.73
C SER A 231 9.86 1.88 -2.66
N LEU A 232 9.68 2.10 -3.97
CA LEU A 232 9.65 1.04 -4.97
C LEU A 232 11.06 0.62 -5.38
N ILE A 233 11.94 1.58 -5.68
CA ILE A 233 13.30 1.27 -6.16
C ILE A 233 14.21 0.72 -5.06
N THR A 234 13.93 1.04 -3.78
CA THR A 234 14.61 0.45 -2.62
C THR A 234 13.96 -0.85 -2.13
N TYR A 235 12.79 -1.22 -2.65
CA TYR A 235 11.95 -2.32 -2.14
C TYR A 235 12.72 -3.63 -1.90
N PRO A 236 13.55 -4.14 -2.85
CA PRO A 236 14.24 -5.40 -2.63
C PRO A 236 15.19 -5.34 -1.43
N GLU A 237 15.98 -4.27 -1.32
CA GLU A 237 16.95 -4.14 -0.24
C GLU A 237 16.29 -3.83 1.10
N THR A 238 15.20 -3.04 1.12
CA THR A 238 14.40 -2.83 2.34
C THR A 238 13.87 -4.16 2.88
N LEU A 239 13.41 -5.06 2.01
CA LEU A 239 12.84 -6.35 2.40
C LEU A 239 13.91 -7.33 2.87
N THR A 240 15.05 -7.39 2.19
CA THR A 240 16.23 -8.17 2.61
C THR A 240 16.72 -7.71 3.98
N LEU A 241 16.86 -6.39 4.19
CA LEU A 241 17.30 -5.83 5.46
C LEU A 241 16.30 -6.13 6.58
N ALA A 242 15.01 -5.92 6.36
CA ALA A 242 13.98 -6.22 7.37
C ALA A 242 13.99 -7.70 7.78
N THR A 243 14.17 -8.60 6.81
CA THR A 243 14.27 -10.05 7.07
C THR A 243 15.54 -10.42 7.86
N ALA A 244 16.66 -9.73 7.61
CA ALA A 244 17.89 -9.92 8.37
C ALA A 244 17.76 -9.39 9.81
N LEU A 245 17.17 -8.21 9.99
CA LEU A 245 16.93 -7.60 11.30
C LEU A 245 16.01 -8.46 12.19
N ASP A 246 15.02 -9.15 11.60
CA ASP A 246 14.14 -10.08 12.33
C ASP A 246 14.85 -11.30 12.92
N ARG A 247 16.06 -11.62 12.44
CA ARG A 247 16.87 -12.74 12.94
C ARG A 247 17.81 -12.33 14.05
N LEU A 248 17.86 -11.05 14.39
CA LEU A 248 18.71 -10.57 15.47
C LEU A 248 18.23 -11.14 16.82
N PRO A 249 19.17 -11.56 17.68
CA PRO A 249 18.83 -11.97 19.05
C PRO A 249 18.27 -10.76 19.83
N PRO A 250 17.52 -10.99 20.92
CA PRO A 250 16.92 -9.91 21.71
C PRO A 250 17.92 -9.11 22.55
N HIS A 251 19.22 -9.35 22.41
CA HIS A 251 20.31 -8.72 23.17
C HIS A 251 21.26 -7.99 22.22
N PRO A 252 21.98 -6.94 22.67
CA PRO A 252 23.00 -6.28 21.86
C PRO A 252 24.05 -7.26 21.35
N LEU A 253 24.46 -7.09 20.10
CA LEU A 253 25.48 -7.94 19.49
C LEU A 253 26.88 -7.55 19.98
N THR A 254 27.73 -8.55 20.19
CA THR A 254 29.17 -8.30 20.36
C THR A 254 29.79 -7.83 19.03
N ARG A 255 30.96 -7.17 19.08
CA ARG A 255 31.65 -6.67 17.87
C ARG A 255 31.90 -7.76 16.82
N THR A 256 32.19 -8.99 17.25
CA THR A 256 32.36 -10.14 16.36
C THR A 256 31.06 -10.54 15.69
N GLN A 257 29.95 -10.58 16.45
CA GLN A 257 28.62 -10.87 15.91
C GLN A 257 28.13 -9.78 14.96
N GLN A 258 28.38 -8.50 15.28
CA GLN A 258 28.08 -7.38 14.40
C GLN A 258 28.82 -7.51 13.07
N THR A 259 30.12 -7.85 13.12
CA THR A 259 30.93 -8.05 11.92
C THR A 259 30.40 -9.21 11.06
N ALA A 260 30.08 -10.34 11.68
CA ALA A 260 29.50 -11.49 10.99
C ALA A 260 28.12 -11.16 10.37
N PHE A 261 27.27 -10.43 11.09
CA PHE A 261 25.99 -9.97 10.59
C PHE A 261 26.15 -9.05 9.37
N LEU A 262 27.07 -8.08 9.43
CA LEU A 262 27.32 -7.17 8.31
C LEU A 262 27.87 -7.89 7.08
N HIS A 263 28.69 -8.94 7.27
CA HIS A 263 29.15 -9.79 6.19
C HIS A 263 27.99 -10.55 5.52
N ASP A 264 27.18 -11.28 6.29
CA ASP A 264 26.01 -12.00 5.76
C ASP A 264 25.03 -11.03 5.07
N LEU A 265 24.82 -9.83 5.63
CA LEU A 265 23.98 -8.82 5.02
C LEU A 265 24.58 -8.27 3.72
N ALA A 266 25.89 -8.03 3.66
CA ALA A 266 26.57 -7.61 2.43
C ALA A 266 26.40 -8.65 1.32
N ASP A 267 26.58 -9.93 1.64
CA ASP A 267 26.40 -11.04 0.71
C ASP A 267 24.97 -11.07 0.15
N ARG A 268 23.95 -10.98 1.03
CA ARG A 268 22.53 -10.94 0.64
C ARG A 268 22.16 -9.71 -0.19
N LEU A 269 22.82 -8.58 0.05
CA LEU A 269 22.62 -7.35 -0.71
C LEU A 269 23.47 -7.31 -1.99
N HIS A 270 24.31 -8.33 -2.24
CA HIS A 270 25.29 -8.38 -3.32
C HIS A 270 26.20 -7.14 -3.31
N LEU A 271 26.78 -6.85 -2.14
CA LEU A 271 27.77 -5.82 -1.93
C LEU A 271 29.13 -6.47 -1.64
N PRO A 272 30.25 -5.91 -2.16
CA PRO A 272 31.57 -6.44 -1.84
C PRO A 272 31.90 -6.27 -0.35
N ARG A 273 31.36 -5.21 0.27
CA ARG A 273 31.49 -4.95 1.71
C ARG A 273 30.38 -4.00 2.16
N LEU A 274 29.87 -4.20 3.36
CA LEU A 274 29.02 -3.26 4.07
C LEU A 274 29.73 -2.78 5.33
N ALA A 275 30.26 -1.56 5.28
CA ALA A 275 30.96 -0.92 6.39
C ALA A 275 30.24 0.39 6.77
N PRO A 276 29.15 0.30 7.54
CA PRO A 276 28.43 1.48 8.02
C PRO A 276 29.32 2.27 8.97
N ALA A 277 29.27 3.61 8.88
CA ALA A 277 29.96 4.48 9.82
C ALA A 277 29.28 4.41 11.20
N ASP A 278 29.96 4.88 12.26
CA ASP A 278 29.44 4.80 13.64
C ASP A 278 28.09 5.54 13.83
N HIS A 279 27.82 6.54 13.00
CA HIS A 279 26.59 7.32 13.01
C HIS A 279 25.50 6.77 12.06
N ASP A 280 25.76 5.65 11.37
CA ASP A 280 24.78 4.96 10.54
C ASP A 280 23.70 4.33 11.43
N LEU A 281 22.44 4.44 11.01
CA LEU A 281 21.32 3.88 11.75
C LEU A 281 21.39 2.35 11.87
N LEU A 282 21.97 1.66 10.88
CA LEU A 282 22.22 0.23 10.96
C LEU A 282 23.18 -0.08 12.09
N TRP A 283 24.28 0.67 12.20
CA TRP A 283 25.26 0.47 13.26
C TRP A 283 24.65 0.73 14.64
N GLN A 284 23.90 1.83 14.78
CA GLN A 284 23.15 2.13 16.00
C GLN A 284 22.21 0.98 16.37
N ARG A 285 21.43 0.48 15.40
CA ARG A 285 20.48 -0.62 15.63
C ARG A 285 21.14 -1.94 16.06
N LEU A 286 22.39 -2.18 15.69
CA LEU A 286 23.15 -3.36 16.11
C LEU A 286 23.81 -3.18 17.48
N ALA A 287 24.02 -1.93 17.90
CA ALA A 287 24.57 -1.56 19.21
C ALA A 287 23.47 -1.35 20.26
N THR A 288 22.25 -1.01 19.86
CA THR A 288 21.12 -0.68 20.74
C THR A 288 19.88 -1.50 20.40
N ARG A 289 19.00 -1.68 21.39
CA ARG A 289 17.70 -2.34 21.18
C ARG A 289 16.75 -1.48 20.34
#